data_AF-A0A075MLN8-F1
#
_entry.id   AF-A0A075MLN8-F1
#
_cell.length_a   1.000
_cell.length_b   1.000
_cell.length_c   1.000
_cell.angle_alpha   90.00
_cell.angle_beta   90.00
_cell.angle_gamma   90.00
#
_symmetry.space_group_name_H-M   'P 1'
#
loop_
_entity.id
_entity.type
_entity.pdbx_description
1 polymer ?
#
loop_
_entity_poly.entity_id
_entity_poly.type
_entity_poly.pdbx_seq_one_letter_code
_entity_poly.pdbx_strand_id
1 'polypeptide(L)'
;MLGTPNAGSPLADSANICMPATLDIRSGANATKAQMNPNVKYYIIAGDWLHDFGGSPLIPGPDDGLVAVSSVESEKYFQSLGRTSHSHAELLGEQEYNMTRNVLVER
;
A
#
# COMPACT_ATOMS: atom_id res chain seq x y z
N MET A 1 1.35 8.14 1.18
CA MET A 1 0.50 6.94 1.34
C MET A 1 1.40 5.81 1.78
N LEU A 2 1.00 5.04 2.80
CA LEU A 2 1.82 3.98 3.40
C LEU A 2 1.00 2.69 3.33
N GLY A 3 1.51 1.64 2.69
CA GLY A 3 0.83 0.34 2.59
C GLY A 3 -0.57 0.40 1.95
N THR A 4 -0.87 1.43 1.15
CA THR A 4 -2.25 1.68 0.69
C THR A 4 -2.65 0.71 -0.44
N PRO A 5 -3.81 0.04 -0.37
CA PRO A 5 -4.24 -0.94 -1.39
C PRO A 5 -4.78 -0.23 -2.64
N ASN A 6 -3.92 0.43 -3.42
CA ASN A 6 -4.35 1.25 -4.56
C ASN A 6 -5.00 0.42 -5.67
N ALA A 7 -4.62 -0.85 -5.85
CA ALA A 7 -5.30 -1.81 -6.74
C ALA A 7 -6.25 -2.77 -5.99
N GLY A 8 -6.46 -2.55 -4.68
CA GLY A 8 -7.19 -3.46 -3.80
C GLY A 8 -6.30 -4.45 -3.05
N SER A 9 -6.89 -5.29 -2.22
CA SER A 9 -6.20 -6.36 -1.49
C SER A 9 -6.89 -7.71 -1.74
N PRO A 10 -6.14 -8.76 -2.15
CA PRO A 10 -6.68 -10.12 -2.27
C PRO A 10 -7.34 -10.64 -0.99
N LEU A 11 -6.91 -10.17 0.19
CA LEU A 11 -7.54 -10.54 1.44
C LEU A 11 -8.99 -10.07 1.53
N ALA A 12 -9.30 -8.88 1.01
CA ALA A 12 -10.66 -8.34 0.98
C ALA A 12 -11.58 -9.10 0.00
N ASP A 13 -11.01 -9.81 -0.97
CA ASP A 13 -11.74 -10.68 -1.89
C ASP A 13 -12.06 -12.03 -1.23
N SER A 14 -11.18 -12.51 -0.35
CA SER A 14 -11.27 -13.83 0.30
C SER A 14 -12.23 -13.89 1.49
N ALA A 15 -12.60 -12.75 2.09
CA ALA A 15 -13.42 -12.69 3.30
C ALA A 15 -14.41 -11.51 3.31
N ASN A 16 -15.56 -11.71 3.97
CA ASN A 16 -16.55 -10.66 4.26
C ASN A 16 -16.35 -10.00 5.64
N ILE A 17 -15.12 -10.04 6.16
CA ILE A 17 -14.76 -9.43 7.44
C ILE A 17 -14.77 -7.90 7.29
N CYS A 18 -15.19 -7.18 8.33
CA CYS A 18 -15.17 -5.71 8.38
C CYS A 18 -15.94 -4.99 7.24
N MET A 19 -16.96 -5.65 6.67
CA MET A 19 -17.91 -4.99 5.80
C MET A 19 -18.67 -3.88 6.54
N PRO A 20 -19.05 -2.77 5.87
CA PRO A 20 -18.96 -2.57 4.42
C PRO A 20 -17.61 -2.05 3.93
N ALA A 21 -16.71 -1.61 4.81
CA ALA A 21 -15.48 -0.92 4.42
C ALA A 21 -14.57 -1.76 3.52
N THR A 22 -14.52 -3.08 3.72
CA THR A 22 -13.71 -3.98 2.89
C THR A 22 -14.20 -4.10 1.44
N LEU A 23 -15.45 -3.72 1.13
CA LEU A 23 -15.96 -3.70 -0.24
C LEU A 23 -15.21 -2.69 -1.12
N ASP A 24 -14.77 -1.56 -0.56
CA ASP A 24 -14.11 -0.49 -1.29
C ASP A 24 -12.66 -0.81 -1.65
N ILE A 25 -12.04 -1.78 -0.94
CA ILE A 25 -10.65 -2.18 -1.15
C ILE A 25 -10.52 -3.56 -1.79
N ARG A 26 -11.61 -4.09 -2.37
CA ARG A 26 -11.58 -5.29 -3.21
C ARG A 26 -10.87 -5.01 -4.53
N SER A 27 -10.30 -6.06 -5.10
CA SER A 27 -9.66 -5.96 -6.41
C SER A 27 -10.68 -5.50 -7.46
N GLY A 28 -10.38 -4.37 -8.12
CA GLY A 28 -11.26 -3.79 -9.14
C GLY A 28 -12.51 -3.04 -8.64
N ALA A 29 -12.65 -2.81 -7.33
CA ALA A 29 -13.68 -1.96 -6.75
C ALA A 29 -13.63 -0.53 -7.34
N ASN A 30 -14.74 0.22 -7.26
CA ASN A 30 -14.75 1.58 -7.82
C ASN A 30 -13.80 2.53 -7.08
N ALA A 31 -13.62 2.34 -5.76
CA ALA A 31 -12.73 3.17 -4.96
C ALA A 31 -11.24 2.97 -5.30
N THR A 32 -10.85 1.85 -5.93
CA THR A 32 -9.47 1.61 -6.41
C THR A 32 -9.18 2.26 -7.77
N LYS A 33 -10.18 2.87 -8.42
CA LYS A 33 -10.06 3.50 -9.75
C LYS A 33 -10.02 5.03 -9.68
N ALA A 34 -9.34 5.56 -8.65
CA ALA A 34 -9.23 6.99 -8.45
C ALA A 34 -8.51 7.67 -9.63
N GLN A 35 -9.07 8.77 -10.13
CA GLN A 35 -8.44 9.56 -11.19
C GLN A 35 -7.33 10.44 -10.62
N MET A 36 -6.20 10.53 -11.34
CA MET A 36 -5.10 11.42 -10.99
C MET A 36 -5.56 12.89 -11.03
N ASN A 37 -5.24 13.65 -9.98
CA ASN A 37 -5.30 15.11 -10.02
C ASN A 37 -3.92 15.67 -10.41
N PRO A 38 -3.80 16.42 -11.53
CA PRO A 38 -2.51 16.93 -12.00
C PRO A 38 -1.87 17.97 -11.06
N ASN A 39 -2.63 18.53 -10.12
CA ASN A 39 -2.15 19.52 -9.16
C ASN A 39 -1.65 18.89 -7.84
N VAL A 40 -1.66 17.56 -7.74
CA VAL A 40 -1.28 16.83 -6.53
C VAL A 40 -0.06 15.97 -6.83
N LYS A 41 0.94 16.02 -5.93
CA LYS A 41 2.06 15.08 -5.93
C LYS A 41 1.73 13.91 -5.01
N TYR A 42 1.81 12.70 -5.54
CA TYR A 42 1.48 11.49 -4.80
C TYR A 42 2.76 10.72 -4.49
N TYR A 43 2.95 10.37 -3.22
CA TYR A 43 4.09 9.61 -2.74
C TYR A 43 3.63 8.34 -2.04
N ILE A 44 4.35 7.24 -2.25
CA ILE A 44 4.06 5.94 -1.66
C ILE A 44 5.29 5.36 -0.93
N ILE A 45 5.02 4.57 0.11
CA ILE A 45 5.96 3.60 0.69
C ILE A 45 5.20 2.28 0.84
N ALA A 46 5.83 1.18 0.44
CA ALA A 46 5.29 -0.17 0.60
C ALA A 46 6.02 -0.91 1.73
N GLY A 47 5.28 -1.71 2.49
CA GLY A 47 5.88 -2.76 3.32
C GLY A 47 6.11 -4.01 2.50
N ASP A 48 7.25 -4.64 2.69
CA ASP A 48 7.71 -5.88 2.05
C ASP A 48 8.15 -6.82 3.18
N TRP A 49 7.15 -7.23 3.96
CA TRP A 49 7.35 -8.02 5.17
C TRP A 49 7.74 -9.45 4.80
N LEU A 50 8.82 -9.94 5.41
CA LEU A 50 9.38 -11.26 5.11
C LEU A 50 9.60 -11.44 3.60
N HIS A 51 10.35 -10.54 2.97
CA HIS A 51 10.59 -10.47 1.52
C HIS A 51 10.67 -11.81 0.77
N ASP A 52 11.35 -12.81 1.34
CA ASP A 52 11.54 -14.13 0.73
C ASP A 52 10.30 -15.05 0.79
N PHE A 53 9.38 -14.81 1.72
CA PHE A 53 8.23 -15.67 2.02
C PHE A 53 6.87 -15.01 1.81
N GLY A 54 6.82 -13.67 1.80
CA GLY A 54 5.59 -12.90 1.89
C GLY A 54 5.05 -12.86 3.32
N GLY A 55 4.33 -11.79 3.64
CA GLY A 55 3.65 -11.60 4.92
C GLY A 55 2.38 -12.44 5.04
N SER A 56 1.69 -12.71 3.92
CA SER A 56 0.43 -13.44 3.88
C SER A 56 0.40 -14.54 2.82
N PRO A 57 0.01 -15.78 3.18
CA PRO A 57 -0.08 -16.88 2.21
C PRO A 57 -1.21 -16.70 1.18
N LEU A 58 -2.12 -15.73 1.40
CA LEU A 58 -3.22 -15.41 0.50
C LEU A 58 -2.89 -14.29 -0.49
N ILE A 59 -1.74 -13.64 -0.33
CA ILE A 59 -1.27 -12.56 -1.20
C ILE A 59 -0.10 -13.10 -2.02
N PRO A 60 -0.22 -13.20 -3.35
CA PRO A 60 0.90 -13.65 -4.17
C PRO A 60 2.05 -12.62 -4.23
N GLY A 61 3.24 -13.05 -3.83
CA GLY A 61 4.46 -12.25 -3.91
C GLY A 61 4.70 -11.34 -2.70
N PRO A 62 5.57 -10.33 -2.82
CA PRO A 62 5.89 -9.39 -1.74
C PRO A 62 4.68 -8.64 -1.20
N ASP A 63 4.51 -8.62 0.12
CA ASP A 63 3.39 -7.97 0.80
C ASP A 63 3.74 -7.60 2.26
N ASP A 64 2.92 -6.74 2.87
CA ASP A 64 3.10 -6.30 4.26
C ASP A 64 2.24 -7.10 5.27
N GLY A 65 1.70 -8.25 4.87
CA GLY A 65 0.73 -9.05 5.61
C GLY A 65 -0.72 -8.69 5.29
N LEU A 66 -1.00 -7.50 4.73
CA LEU A 66 -2.36 -7.09 4.35
C LEU A 66 -2.50 -6.60 2.91
N VAL A 67 -1.45 -5.99 2.36
CA VAL A 67 -1.47 -5.34 1.06
C VAL A 67 -0.24 -5.77 0.26
N ALA A 68 -0.48 -6.24 -0.96
CA ALA A 68 0.59 -6.58 -1.89
C ALA A 68 1.39 -5.32 -2.28
N VAL A 69 2.71 -5.44 -2.37
CA VAL A 69 3.57 -4.36 -2.85
C VAL A 69 3.16 -3.90 -4.25
N SER A 70 2.76 -4.84 -5.12
CA SER A 70 2.24 -4.55 -6.46
C SER A 70 0.95 -3.74 -6.45
N SER A 71 0.15 -3.82 -5.38
CA SER A 71 -1.03 -2.98 -5.19
C SER A 71 -0.67 -1.59 -4.73
N VAL A 72 0.33 -1.44 -3.86
CA VAL A 72 0.82 -0.11 -3.44
C VAL A 72 1.44 0.63 -4.63
N GLU A 73 2.22 -0.06 -5.46
CA GLU A 73 2.96 0.49 -6.60
C GLU A 73 2.19 0.42 -7.93
N SER A 74 0.87 0.20 -7.90
CA SER A 74 0.08 -0.09 -9.10
C SER A 74 0.00 1.05 -10.11
N GLU A 75 0.07 2.30 -9.64
CA GLU A 75 -0.11 3.48 -10.49
C GLU A 75 1.22 4.17 -10.81
N LYS A 76 1.44 4.41 -12.10
CA LYS A 76 2.69 4.99 -12.63
C LYS A 76 2.94 6.44 -12.21
N TYR A 77 1.89 7.15 -11.80
CA TYR A 77 2.00 8.57 -11.39
C TYR A 77 2.37 8.73 -9.91
N PHE A 78 2.41 7.64 -9.14
CA PHE A 78 2.93 7.64 -7.77
C PHE A 78 4.46 7.67 -7.77
N GLN A 79 5.03 8.54 -6.94
CA GLN A 79 6.46 8.57 -6.67
C GLN A 79 6.76 7.66 -5.48
N SER A 80 7.45 6.55 -5.74
CA SER A 80 7.90 5.66 -4.66
C SER A 80 9.05 6.28 -3.89
N LEU A 81 8.92 6.34 -2.57
CA LEU A 81 10.01 6.69 -1.66
C LEU A 81 10.80 5.45 -1.22
N GLY A 82 10.34 4.25 -1.60
CA GLY A 82 11.00 2.96 -1.34
C GLY A 82 10.08 1.93 -0.68
N ARG A 83 10.69 0.82 -0.27
CA ARG A 83 10.05 -0.27 0.47
C ARG A 83 10.75 -0.48 1.80
N THR A 84 10.03 -0.92 2.82
CA THR A 84 10.59 -1.28 4.14
C THR A 84 10.29 -2.73 4.46
N SER A 85 11.09 -3.38 5.31
CA SER A 85 10.85 -4.77 5.74
C SER A 85 9.78 -4.90 6.82
N HIS A 86 8.94 -3.88 6.97
CA HIS A 86 7.92 -3.77 8.01
C HIS A 86 6.61 -4.42 7.58
N SER A 87 5.91 -5.04 8.52
CA SER A 87 4.51 -5.44 8.37
C SER A 87 3.60 -4.21 8.34
N HIS A 88 2.35 -4.40 7.93
CA HIS A 88 1.37 -3.33 7.81
C HIS A 88 1.16 -2.58 9.13
N ALA A 89 1.30 -3.27 10.26
CA ALA A 89 1.16 -2.68 11.61
C ALA A 89 2.37 -1.83 12.03
N GLU A 90 3.49 -1.93 11.33
CA GLU A 90 4.77 -1.30 11.68
C GLU A 90 5.11 -0.10 10.77
N LEU A 91 4.32 0.15 9.71
CA LEU A 91 4.57 1.21 8.71
C LEU A 91 4.49 2.65 9.23
N LEU A 92 4.18 2.87 10.51
CA LEU A 92 4.12 4.20 11.13
C LEU A 92 5.37 4.50 11.98
N GLY A 93 6.47 3.79 11.71
CA GLY A 93 7.73 3.89 12.43
C GLY A 93 8.62 5.07 12.00
N GLU A 94 9.77 5.16 12.66
CA GLU A 94 10.78 6.22 12.40
C GLU A 94 11.37 6.12 10.98
N GLN A 95 11.49 4.91 10.43
CA GLN A 95 12.04 4.70 9.10
C GLN A 95 11.17 5.35 8.02
N GLU A 96 9.86 5.08 8.00
CA GLU A 96 8.92 5.67 7.06
C GLU A 96 8.80 7.19 7.24
N TYR A 97 8.86 7.66 8.49
CA TYR A 97 8.94 9.09 8.77
C TYR A 97 10.20 9.72 8.14
N ASN A 98 11.37 9.12 8.34
CA ASN A 98 12.62 9.64 7.77
C ASN A 98 12.62 9.60 6.22
N MET A 99 12.01 8.59 5.61
CA MET A 99 11.83 8.52 4.15
C MET A 99 10.92 9.63 3.62
N THR A 100 9.89 10.01 4.39
CA THR A 100 8.94 11.07 4.01
C THR A 100 9.43 12.48 4.36
N ARG A 101 10.40 12.61 5.27
CA ARG A 101 10.87 13.89 5.81
C ARG A 101 11.27 14.89 4.72
N ASN A 102 12.04 14.45 3.72
CA ASN A 102 12.51 15.34 2.65
C ASN A 102 11.33 15.92 1.85
N VAL A 103 10.30 15.12 1.55
CA VAL A 103 9.14 15.60 0.78
C VAL A 103 8.15 16.41 1.63
N LEU A 104 8.16 16.24 2.95
CA LEU A 104 7.28 16.96 3.87
C LEU A 104 7.83 18.33 4.29
N VAL A 105 9.14 18.42 4.52
CA VAL A 105 9.78 19.58 5.15
C VAL A 105 10.54 20.45 4.14
N GLU A 106 11.13 19.86 3.10
CA GLU A 106 11.86 20.59 2.08
C GLU A 106 10.90 20.93 0.93
N ARG A 107 10.35 22.16 0.98
CA ARG A 107 9.51 22.73 -0.09
C ARG A 107 10.30 23.67 -0.97
#